data_AF-A0A318DRN3-F1
#
_entry.id   AF-A0A318DRN3-F1
#
_cell.length_a   1.000
_cell.length_b   1.000
_cell.length_c   1.000
_cell.angle_alpha   90.00
_cell.angle_beta   90.00
_cell.angle_gamma   90.00
#
_symmetry.space_group_name_H-M   'P 1'
#
loop_
_entity.id
_entity.type
_entity.pdbx_description
1 polymer ?
#
loop_
_entity_poly.entity_id
_entity_poly.type
_entity_poly.pdbx_seq_one_letter_code
_entity_poly.pdbx_strand_id
1 'polypeptide(L)'
;MEEEATPQGFTKADAKAYACSYILLSLLQRMDQQEPGLIDALLDGAKGDFEASKANKDLPPPVSMIFDETIAFLERANAYKRNMQERDSAG
;
A
#
# COMPACT_ATOMS: atom_id res chain seq x y z
N MET A 1 -0.64 29.86 -23.43
CA MET A 1 -0.74 28.44 -23.07
C MET A 1 0.23 28.27 -21.93
N GLU A 2 -0.27 28.32 -20.70
CA GLU A 2 0.57 28.22 -19.52
C GLU A 2 1.03 26.77 -19.41
N GLU A 3 2.34 26.57 -19.54
CA GLU A 3 2.99 25.28 -19.35
C GLU A 3 2.90 24.96 -17.86
N GLU A 4 2.02 24.03 -17.51
CA GLU A 4 1.84 23.56 -16.14
C GLU A 4 3.19 22.96 -15.68
N ALA A 5 3.91 23.71 -14.84
CA ALA A 5 5.18 23.26 -14.29
C ALA A 5 4.92 22.01 -13.46
N THR A 6 5.35 20.85 -13.99
CA THR A 6 5.43 19.63 -13.20
C THR A 6 6.24 19.93 -11.93
N PRO A 7 5.81 19.47 -10.73
CA PRO A 7 6.57 19.67 -9.50
C PRO A 7 8.02 19.28 -9.75
N GLN A 8 8.97 20.19 -9.46
CA GLN A 8 10.39 19.96 -9.73
C GLN A 8 10.81 18.58 -9.20
N GLY A 9 11.26 17.69 -10.10
CA GLY A 9 11.71 16.34 -9.76
C GLY A 9 10.70 15.21 -10.00
N PHE A 10 9.44 15.48 -10.37
CA PHE A 10 8.50 14.42 -10.75
C PHE A 10 8.81 13.90 -12.16
N THR A 11 9.08 12.60 -12.27
CA THR A 11 9.48 11.96 -13.51
C THR A 11 8.37 11.09 -14.11
N LYS A 12 8.54 10.70 -15.37
CA LYS A 12 7.68 9.70 -16.02
C LYS A 12 7.74 8.34 -15.30
N ALA A 13 8.85 8.02 -14.63
CA ALA A 13 8.96 6.79 -13.85
C ALA A 13 8.06 6.86 -12.61
N ASP A 14 8.02 8.00 -11.93
CA ASP A 14 7.14 8.23 -10.78
C ASP A 14 5.67 8.12 -11.19
N ALA A 15 5.29 8.75 -12.31
CA ALA A 15 3.92 8.63 -12.84
C ALA A 15 3.51 7.17 -13.08
N LYS A 16 4.42 6.35 -13.62
CA LYS A 16 4.17 4.91 -13.83
C LYS A 16 4.06 4.17 -12.50
N ALA A 17 4.95 4.43 -11.55
CA ALA A 17 4.92 3.81 -10.23
C ALA A 17 3.60 4.12 -9.53
N TYR A 18 3.18 5.39 -9.48
CA TYR A 18 1.91 5.79 -8.88
C TYR A 18 0.69 5.18 -9.58
N ALA A 19 0.70 5.08 -10.92
CA ALA A 19 -0.37 4.41 -11.65
C ALA A 19 -0.47 2.92 -11.31
N CYS A 20 0.67 2.22 -11.22
CA CYS A 20 0.72 0.83 -10.78
C CYS A 20 0.22 0.66 -9.34
N SER A 21 0.68 1.50 -8.41
CA SER A 21 0.20 1.49 -7.02
C SER A 21 -1.30 1.73 -6.93
N TYR A 22 -1.86 2.63 -7.73
CA TYR A 22 -3.29 2.90 -7.75
C TYR A 22 -4.12 1.71 -8.25
N ILE A 23 -3.65 1.04 -9.31
CA ILE A 23 -4.31 -0.17 -9.83
C ILE A 23 -4.26 -1.28 -8.78
N LEU A 24 -3.10 -1.55 -8.19
CA LEU A 24 -2.94 -2.56 -7.15
C LEU A 24 -3.83 -2.27 -5.94
N LEU A 25 -3.93 -1.01 -5.51
CA LEU A 25 -4.78 -0.59 -4.42
C LEU A 25 -6.25 -0.91 -4.72
N SER A 26 -6.70 -0.55 -5.92
CA SER A 26 -8.07 -0.80 -6.36
C SER A 26 -8.39 -2.30 -6.43
N LEU A 27 -7.44 -3.11 -6.89
CA LEU A 27 -7.58 -4.57 -6.93
C LEU A 27 -7.67 -5.17 -5.53
N LEU A 28 -6.77 -4.79 -4.62
CA LEU A 28 -6.77 -5.29 -3.24
C LEU A 28 -8.07 -4.93 -2.52
N GLN A 29 -8.55 -3.70 -2.66
CA GLN A 29 -9.82 -3.27 -2.07
C GLN A 29 -10.99 -4.08 -2.60
N ARG A 30 -11.02 -4.35 -3.92
CA ARG A 30 -12.05 -5.20 -4.52
C ARG A 30 -11.96 -6.65 -4.04
N MET A 31 -10.75 -7.18 -3.89
CA MET A 31 -10.56 -8.54 -3.37
C MET A 31 -11.01 -8.62 -1.90
N ASP A 32 -10.71 -7.63 -1.07
CA ASP A 32 -11.19 -7.59 0.33
C ASP A 32 -12.71 -7.43 0.43
N GLN A 33 -13.35 -6.74 -0.52
CA GLN A 33 -14.81 -6.70 -0.59
C GLN A 33 -15.41 -8.08 -0.91
N GLN A 34 -14.71 -8.90 -1.68
CA GLN A 34 -15.14 -10.26 -2.01
C GLN A 34 -14.80 -11.25 -0.88
N GLU A 35 -13.70 -11.01 -0.17
CA GLU A 35 -13.20 -11.80 0.94
C GLU A 35 -12.83 -10.87 2.11
N PRO A 36 -13.80 -10.51 2.98
CA PRO A 36 -13.56 -9.57 4.07
C PRO A 36 -12.47 -10.04 5.02
N GLY A 37 -11.42 -9.21 5.18
CA GLY A 37 -10.29 -9.50 6.06
C GLY A 37 -9.03 -9.96 5.32
N LEU A 38 -9.08 -10.09 4.00
CA LEU A 38 -7.93 -10.37 3.16
C LEU A 38 -6.80 -9.35 3.37
N ILE A 39 -7.10 -8.05 3.38
CA ILE A 39 -6.06 -7.02 3.55
C ILE A 39 -5.45 -7.10 4.96
N ASP A 40 -6.25 -7.38 5.99
CA ASP A 40 -5.76 -7.57 7.36
C ASP A 40 -4.80 -8.78 7.42
N ALA A 41 -5.18 -9.90 6.81
CA ALA A 41 -4.34 -11.10 6.75
C ALA A 41 -3.02 -10.86 6.00
N LEU A 42 -3.05 -10.11 4.89
CA LEU A 42 -1.84 -9.74 4.15
C LEU A 42 -0.93 -8.82 4.98
N LEU A 43 -1.51 -7.88 5.72
CA LEU A 43 -0.77 -6.96 6.59
C LEU A 43 -0.08 -7.73 7.73
N ASP A 44 -0.79 -8.65 8.37
CA ASP A 44 -0.24 -9.48 9.44
C ASP A 44 0.88 -10.39 8.92
N GLY A 45 0.71 -10.99 7.73
CA GLY A 45 1.74 -11.77 7.06
C GLY A 45 3.01 -10.97 6.79
N ALA A 46 2.88 -9.77 6.19
CA ALA A 46 4.01 -8.90 5.89
C ALA A 46 4.76 -8.46 7.17
N LYS A 47 4.03 -8.16 8.26
CA LYS A 47 4.62 -7.83 9.56
C LYS A 47 5.37 -9.03 10.16
N GLY A 48 4.78 -10.22 10.09
CA GLY A 48 5.41 -11.47 10.54
C GLY A 48 6.69 -11.80 9.78
N ASP A 49 6.65 -11.72 8.46
CA ASP A 49 7.81 -11.96 7.59
C ASP A 49 8.93 -10.95 7.86
N PHE A 50 8.58 -9.69 8.09
CA PHE A 50 9.57 -8.66 8.42
C PHE A 50 10.25 -8.92 9.76
N GLU A 51 9.49 -9.27 10.80
CA GLU A 51 10.05 -9.58 12.12
C GLU A 51 10.91 -10.85 12.10
N ALA A 52 10.47 -11.90 11.39
CA ALA A 52 11.27 -13.11 11.17
C ALA A 52 12.58 -12.79 10.43
N SER A 53 12.51 -11.90 9.44
CA SER A 53 13.66 -11.43 8.67
C SER A 53 14.67 -10.66 9.53
N LYS A 54 14.20 -9.81 10.46
CA LYS A 54 15.06 -9.11 11.43
C LYS A 54 15.75 -10.07 12.40
N ALA A 55 15.05 -11.12 12.85
CA ALA A 55 15.60 -12.11 13.77
C ALA A 55 16.81 -12.86 13.20
N ASN A 56 16.90 -12.98 11.87
CA ASN A 56 18.01 -13.63 11.16
C ASN A 56 19.28 -12.77 11.05
N LYS A 57 19.34 -11.58 11.68
CA LYS A 57 20.51 -10.69 11.88
C LYS A 57 21.26 -10.19 10.64
N ASP A 58 20.84 -10.55 9.44
CA ASP A 58 21.54 -10.16 8.21
C ASP A 58 20.57 -9.66 7.14
N LEU A 59 19.66 -8.75 7.53
CA LEU A 59 18.70 -8.17 6.59
C LEU A 59 19.32 -6.97 5.86
N PRO A 60 19.56 -7.05 4.54
CA PRO A 60 20.13 -5.94 3.81
C PRO A 60 19.16 -4.74 3.81
N PRO A 61 19.66 -3.48 3.85
CA PRO A 61 18.81 -2.29 3.84
C PRO A 61 17.77 -2.24 2.71
N PRO A 62 18.04 -2.70 1.48
CA PRO A 62 17.01 -2.76 0.43
C PRO A 62 15.81 -3.63 0.80
N VAL A 63 16.02 -4.70 1.58
CA VAL A 63 14.95 -5.61 2.00
C VAL A 63 14.07 -4.97 3.07
N SER A 64 14.65 -4.25 4.03
CA SER A 64 13.85 -3.52 5.03
C SER A 64 12.98 -2.45 4.38
N MET A 65 13.52 -1.71 3.40
CA MET A 65 12.76 -0.70 2.66
C MET A 65 11.56 -1.30 1.90
N ILE A 66 11.71 -2.52 1.36
CA ILE A 66 10.60 -3.22 0.70
C ILE A 66 9.49 -3.55 1.69
N PHE A 67 9.84 -4.06 2.88
CA PHE A 67 8.85 -4.37 3.91
C PHE A 67 8.14 -3.11 4.42
N ASP A 68 8.88 -2.04 4.68
CA ASP A 68 8.32 -0.77 5.14
C ASP A 68 7.30 -0.22 4.12
N GLU A 69 7.65 -0.17 2.83
CA GLU A 69 6.73 0.28 1.77
C GLU A 69 5.53 -0.65 1.59
N THR A 70 5.74 -1.97 1.69
CA THR A 70 4.64 -2.96 1.60
C THR A 70 3.64 -2.78 2.73
N ILE A 71 4.13 -2.64 3.97
CA ILE A 71 3.29 -2.41 5.15
C ILE A 71 2.54 -1.08 5.03
N ALA A 72 3.23 0.01 4.65
CA ALA A 72 2.60 1.31 4.47
C ALA A 72 1.49 1.28 3.40
N PHE A 73 1.73 0.56 2.29
CA PHE A 73 0.75 0.40 1.23
C PHE A 73 -0.50 -0.37 1.69
N LEU A 74 -0.31 -1.48 2.41
CA LEU A 74 -1.42 -2.29 2.96
C LEU A 74 -2.21 -1.53 4.04
N GLU A 75 -1.54 -0.74 4.89
CA GLU A 75 -2.21 0.12 5.87
C GLU A 75 -3.08 1.19 5.20
N ARG A 76 -2.57 1.81 4.12
CA ARG A 76 -3.37 2.75 3.30
C ARG A 76 -4.58 2.06 2.67
N ALA A 77 -4.41 0.85 2.15
CA ALA A 77 -5.50 0.08 1.56
C ALA A 77 -6.60 -0.22 2.59
N ASN A 78 -6.21 -0.56 3.82
CA ASN A 78 -7.11 -0.85 4.92
C ASN A 78 -7.82 0.39 5.50
N ALA A 79 -7.14 1.54 5.54
CA ALA A 79 -7.74 2.78 6.04
C ALA A 79 -8.92 3.28 5.18
N TYR A 80 -8.87 3.06 3.87
CA TYR A 80 -9.96 3.43 2.96
C TYR A 80 -11.26 2.67 3.24
N LYS A 81 -11.17 1.41 3.67
CA LYS A 81 -12.30 0.57 4.07
C LYS A 81 -13.06 1.15 5.26
N ARG A 82 -12.35 1.55 6.32
CA ARG A 82 -12.96 2.15 7.53
C ARG A 82 -13.76 3.40 7.18
N ASN A 83 -13.16 4.29 6.38
CA ASN A 83 -13.81 5.53 5.96
C ASN A 83 -15.02 5.29 5.03
N MET A 84 -15.04 4.20 4.25
CA MET A 84 -16.17 3.85 3.38
C MET A 84 -17.31 3.19 4.17
N GLN A 85 -17.00 2.26 5.09
CA GLN A 85 -17.97 1.63 5.98
C GLN A 85 -18.64 2.63 6.93
N GLU A 86 -17.90 3.62 7.44
CA GLU A 86 -18.45 4.71 8.25
C GLU A 86 -19.45 5.59 7.47
N ARG A 87 -19.23 5.77 6.16
CA ARG A 87 -20.15 6.53 5.29
C ARG A 87 -21.43 5.76 4.97
N ASP A 88 -21.31 4.45 4.75
CA ASP A 88 -22.47 3.58 4.45
C ASP A 88 -23.33 3.31 5.70
N SER A 89 -22.77 3.42 6.90
CA SER A 89 -23.49 3.23 8.18
C SER A 89 -24.19 4.51 8.68
N ALA A 90 -23.95 5.64 8.05
CA ALA A 90 -24.49 6.96 8.40
C ALA A 90 -25.63 7.43 7.47
N GLY A 91 -26.02 6.59 6.49
CA GLY A 91 -27.17 6.81 5.59
C GLY A 91 -28.31 5.85 5.87
#